data_AF-A0A161MIV5-F1
#
_entry.id   AF-A0A161MIV5-F1
#
_cell.length_a   1.000
_cell.length_b   1.000
_cell.length_c   1.000
_cell.angle_alpha   90.00
_cell.angle_beta   90.00
_cell.angle_gamma   90.00
#
_symmetry.space_group_name_H-M   'P 1'
#
loop_
_entity.id
_entity.type
_entity.pdbx_description
1 polymer ?
#
loop_
_entity_poly.entity_id
_entity_poly.type
_entity_poly.pdbx_seq_one_letter_code
_entity_poly.pdbx_strand_id
1 'polypeptide(L)'
;CVFIDSLAPKNFSVIKYEDHLKKGLVVNILRDDEWGSYRYLNICQGESLLNVEHAFINTLTRGDLSSLKWIEGPLSFYRPEHDVNKELCTVYYAPLNFRDIMLASGKLPPDALPGDLAGKECILGLEFAGRDSKGNRVMGILEACGLATSVLADPIFLWNIPANWTMEQAATVPVV
;
A
#
# COMPACT_ATOMS: atom_id res chain seq x y z
N CYS A 1 35.86 -20.67 17.00
CA CYS A 1 35.16 -20.51 18.31
C CYS A 1 33.79 -21.20 18.24
N VAL A 2 33.24 -21.60 19.40
CA VAL A 2 31.92 -22.27 19.51
C VAL A 2 30.96 -21.34 20.25
N PHE A 3 29.76 -21.18 19.70
CA PHE A 3 28.65 -20.45 20.31
C PHE A 3 27.46 -21.40 20.47
N ILE A 4 26.75 -21.30 21.60
CA ILE A 4 25.53 -22.07 21.86
C ILE A 4 24.37 -21.07 21.82
N ASP A 5 23.56 -21.14 20.77
CA ASP A 5 22.33 -20.35 20.62
C ASP A 5 21.20 -21.08 21.34
N SER A 6 20.98 -20.75 22.61
CA SER A 6 19.96 -21.36 23.45
C SER A 6 19.54 -20.38 24.56
N LEU A 7 18.23 -20.29 24.80
CA LEU A 7 17.68 -19.50 25.91
C LEU A 7 17.95 -20.14 27.28
N ALA A 8 18.23 -21.45 27.31
CA ALA A 8 18.59 -22.18 28.51
C ALA A 8 20.09 -22.56 28.51
N PRO A 9 20.76 -22.59 29.68
CA PRO A 9 22.13 -23.04 29.78
C PRO A 9 22.23 -24.52 29.37
N LYS A 10 23.02 -24.80 28.33
CA LYS A 10 23.34 -26.17 27.90
C LYS A 10 24.78 -26.51 28.27
N ASN A 11 24.99 -27.72 28.78
CA ASN A 11 26.33 -28.24 29.05
C ASN A 11 27.06 -28.52 27.73
N PHE A 12 28.28 -28.03 27.61
CA PHE A 12 29.13 -28.24 26.45
C PHE A 12 30.19 -29.29 26.74
N SER A 13 30.41 -30.24 25.82
CA SER A 13 31.47 -31.23 25.92
C SER A 13 32.26 -31.29 24.61
N VAL A 14 33.56 -31.03 24.70
CA VAL A 14 34.48 -31.10 23.56
C VAL A 14 34.54 -32.52 23.00
N ILE A 15 34.49 -33.54 23.86
CA ILE A 15 34.54 -34.96 23.47
C ILE A 15 33.29 -35.33 22.66
N LYS A 16 32.11 -34.86 23.10
CA LYS A 16 30.84 -35.13 22.41
C LYS A 16 30.82 -34.57 20.98
N TYR A 17 31.54 -33.47 20.74
CA TYR A 17 31.49 -32.72 19.48
C TYR A 17 32.82 -32.72 18.72
N GLU A 18 33.71 -33.67 19.02
CA GLU A 18 35.06 -33.76 18.43
C GLU A 18 35.02 -33.78 16.90
N ASP A 19 34.13 -34.57 16.32
CA ASP A 19 33.98 -34.70 14.86
C ASP A 19 33.58 -33.40 14.18
N HIS A 20 32.80 -32.55 14.86
CA HIS A 20 32.47 -31.22 14.35
C HIS A 20 33.67 -30.28 14.42
N LEU A 21 34.37 -30.26 15.56
CA LEU A 21 35.51 -29.36 15.79
C LEU A 21 36.70 -29.67 14.87
N LYS A 22 36.89 -30.93 14.48
CA LYS A 22 37.91 -31.35 13.49
C LYS A 22 37.73 -30.69 12.11
N LYS A 23 36.56 -30.15 11.80
CA LYS A 23 36.31 -29.45 10.53
C LYS A 23 37.04 -28.11 10.41
N GLY A 24 37.61 -27.59 11.52
CA GLY A 24 38.42 -26.37 11.50
C GLY A 24 37.66 -25.12 11.07
N LEU A 25 36.33 -25.09 11.26
CA LEU A 25 35.51 -23.94 10.85
C LEU A 25 35.77 -22.74 11.77
N VAL A 26 35.76 -21.55 11.18
CA VAL A 26 36.00 -20.28 11.89
C VAL A 26 34.88 -19.98 12.90
N VAL A 27 33.63 -20.16 12.47
CA VAL A 27 32.41 -19.89 13.25
C VAL A 27 31.58 -21.17 13.36
N ASN A 28 31.30 -21.60 14.58
CA ASN A 28 30.53 -22.81 14.88
C ASN A 28 29.41 -22.42 15.85
N ILE A 29 28.17 -22.55 15.42
CA ILE A 29 26.99 -22.21 16.22
C ILE A 29 26.18 -23.48 16.40
N LEU A 30 25.86 -23.82 17.64
CA LEU A 30 24.99 -24.94 18.00
C LEU A 30 23.63 -24.37 18.43
N ARG A 31 22.59 -24.64 17.64
CA ARG A 31 21.20 -24.25 17.94
C ARG A 31 20.31 -25.49 17.79
N ASP A 32 19.48 -25.79 18.78
CA ASP A 32 18.58 -26.95 18.75
C ASP A 32 19.28 -28.28 18.40
N ASP A 33 20.52 -28.43 18.90
CA ASP A 33 21.41 -29.59 18.66
C ASP A 33 21.88 -29.76 17.19
N GLU A 34 21.67 -28.73 16.37
CA GLU A 34 22.18 -28.62 15.00
C GLU A 34 23.35 -27.63 14.91
N TRP A 35 24.36 -28.00 14.12
CA TRP A 35 25.53 -27.17 13.87
C TRP A 35 25.36 -26.32 12.63
N GLY A 36 25.67 -25.03 12.74
CA GLY A 36 25.65 -24.11 11.63
C GLY A 36 26.47 -22.85 11.87
N SER A 37 26.13 -21.83 11.11
CA SER A 37 26.70 -20.48 11.20
C SER A 37 25.64 -19.49 10.75
N TYR A 38 25.59 -18.31 11.36
CA TYR A 38 24.78 -17.25 10.78
C TYR A 38 25.45 -16.71 9.52
N ARG A 39 24.66 -16.62 8.46
CA ARG A 39 25.08 -16.11 7.16
C ARG A 39 24.14 -15.00 6.76
N TYR A 40 24.71 -13.97 6.15
CA TYR A 40 23.93 -12.99 5.43
C TYR A 40 23.41 -13.64 4.17
N LEU A 41 22.09 -13.70 4.05
CA LEU A 41 21.41 -14.08 2.83
C LEU A 41 20.83 -12.81 2.22
N ASN A 42 21.08 -12.60 0.92
CA ASN A 42 20.40 -11.55 0.19
C ASN A 42 18.91 -11.89 0.15
N ILE A 43 18.08 -10.99 0.67
CA ILE A 43 16.65 -11.10 0.47
C ILE A 43 16.40 -10.71 -0.98
N CYS A 44 16.16 -11.71 -1.84
CA CYS A 44 15.66 -11.47 -3.19
C CYS A 44 14.20 -11.02 -3.10
N GLN A 45 13.98 -9.78 -2.67
CA GLN A 45 12.70 -9.11 -2.85
C GLN A 45 12.58 -8.71 -4.32
N GLY A 46 12.10 -9.64 -5.15
CA GLY A 46 11.35 -9.21 -6.33
C GLY A 46 10.11 -8.44 -5.88
N GLU A 47 9.54 -7.62 -6.77
CA GLU A 47 8.24 -6.98 -6.50
C GLU A 47 7.21 -8.08 -6.23
N SER A 48 6.92 -8.35 -4.96
CA SER A 48 5.91 -9.32 -4.56
C SER A 48 4.55 -8.67 -4.78
N LEU A 49 3.91 -9.00 -5.90
CA LEU A 49 2.52 -8.61 -6.14
C LEU A 49 1.64 -9.41 -5.19
N LEU A 50 0.95 -8.70 -4.30
CA LEU A 50 -0.03 -9.27 -3.39
C LEU A 50 -1.43 -8.95 -3.92
N ASN A 51 -2.36 -9.89 -3.73
CA ASN A 51 -3.77 -9.61 -3.96
C ASN A 51 -4.31 -8.85 -2.74
N VAL A 52 -4.64 -7.58 -2.93
CA VAL A 52 -5.19 -6.70 -1.91
C VAL A 52 -6.52 -6.13 -2.36
N GLU A 53 -7.43 -5.87 -1.42
CA GLU A 53 -8.74 -5.29 -1.71
C GLU A 53 -8.64 -3.77 -1.94
N HIS A 54 -7.81 -3.11 -1.13
CA HIS A 54 -7.67 -1.66 -1.12
C HIS A 54 -6.34 -1.26 -1.73
N ALA A 55 -6.38 -0.54 -2.86
CA ALA A 55 -5.21 -0.06 -3.56
C ALA A 55 -5.48 1.29 -4.23
N PHE A 56 -4.43 2.06 -4.48
CA PHE A 56 -4.48 3.30 -5.25
C PHE A 56 -3.33 3.37 -6.25
N ILE A 57 -3.49 4.22 -7.27
CA ILE A 57 -2.45 4.46 -8.28
C ILE A 57 -1.58 5.64 -7.85
N ASN A 58 -0.26 5.49 -7.99
CA ASN A 58 0.67 6.61 -7.84
C ASN A 58 1.89 6.46 -8.75
N THR A 59 2.60 7.57 -8.99
CA THR A 59 3.91 7.59 -9.65
C THR A 59 5.02 7.38 -8.64
N LEU A 60 5.80 6.30 -8.76
CA LEU A 60 6.96 6.08 -7.90
C LEU A 60 8.11 7.06 -8.20
N THR A 61 8.23 7.47 -9.45
CA THR A 61 9.20 8.47 -9.91
C THR A 61 8.45 9.59 -10.61
N ARG A 62 8.38 10.77 -9.98
CA ARG A 62 7.70 11.94 -10.56
C ARG A 62 8.29 12.31 -11.92
N GLY A 63 7.43 12.59 -12.90
CA GLY A 63 7.86 12.89 -14.27
C GLY A 63 8.03 11.67 -15.17
N ASP A 64 8.06 10.46 -14.60
CA ASP A 64 8.11 9.21 -15.35
C ASP A 64 6.80 8.44 -15.22
N LEU A 65 5.97 8.51 -16.27
CA LEU A 65 4.68 7.81 -16.31
C LEU A 65 4.83 6.29 -16.37
N SER A 66 6.00 5.75 -16.73
CA SER A 66 6.24 4.30 -16.67
C SER A 66 6.35 3.78 -15.24
N SER A 67 6.53 4.69 -14.28
CA SER A 67 6.58 4.39 -12.84
C SER A 67 5.20 4.37 -12.17
N LEU A 68 4.11 4.54 -12.93
CA LEU A 68 2.74 4.42 -12.42
C LEU A 68 2.47 2.97 -12.01
N LYS A 69 2.16 2.76 -10.73
CA LYS A 69 1.82 1.43 -10.19
C LYS A 69 0.65 1.50 -9.23
N TRP A 70 -0.03 0.36 -9.10
CA TRP A 70 -0.93 0.11 -7.98
C TRP A 70 -0.10 -0.12 -6.71
N ILE A 71 -0.48 0.57 -5.65
CA ILE A 71 0.12 0.49 -4.32
C ILE A 71 -0.99 0.12 -3.34
N GLU A 72 -0.69 -0.80 -2.42
CA GLU A 72 -1.62 -1.15 -1.35
C GLU A 72 -2.01 0.12 -0.55
N GLY A 73 -3.31 0.30 -0.35
CA GLY A 73 -3.87 1.46 0.33
C GLY A 73 -4.01 1.26 1.84
N PRO A 74 -4.00 2.34 2.63
CA PRO A 74 -4.16 2.25 4.09
C PRO A 74 -5.55 1.74 4.52
N LEU A 75 -6.52 1.72 3.61
CA LEU A 75 -7.86 1.21 3.86
C LEU A 75 -7.88 -0.31 4.11
N SER A 76 -6.80 -1.05 3.83
CA SER A 76 -6.60 -2.42 4.33
C SER A 76 -6.75 -2.53 5.86
N PHE A 77 -6.55 -1.43 6.59
CA PHE A 77 -6.69 -1.35 8.04
C PHE A 77 -7.88 -0.50 8.49
N TYR A 78 -8.81 -0.21 7.58
CA TYR A 78 -9.96 0.64 7.84
C TYR A 78 -10.83 0.11 9.00
N ARG A 79 -11.30 1.05 9.83
CA ARG A 79 -12.21 0.78 10.95
C ARG A 79 -13.31 1.85 10.98
N PRO A 80 -14.59 1.48 10.78
CA PRO A 80 -15.70 2.44 10.75
C PRO A 80 -15.79 3.34 11.99
N GLU A 81 -15.35 2.87 13.15
CA GLU A 81 -15.40 3.61 14.41
C GLU A 81 -14.46 4.81 14.45
N HIS A 82 -13.41 4.80 13.62
CA HIS A 82 -12.41 5.87 13.57
C HIS A 82 -12.78 6.98 12.57
N ASP A 83 -13.68 6.70 11.63
CA ASP A 83 -14.06 7.57 10.51
C ASP A 83 -15.58 7.80 10.46
N VAL A 84 -16.17 8.13 11.62
CA VAL A 84 -17.63 8.22 11.83
C VAL A 84 -18.36 9.14 10.84
N ASN A 85 -17.67 10.13 10.29
CA ASN A 85 -18.26 11.11 9.36
C ASN A 85 -17.85 10.87 7.89
N LYS A 86 -17.33 9.69 7.56
CA LYS A 86 -16.98 9.33 6.19
C LYS A 86 -17.73 8.11 5.73
N GLU A 87 -17.92 8.02 4.42
CA GLU A 87 -18.56 6.92 3.75
C GLU A 87 -17.51 6.14 2.94
N LEU A 88 -17.37 4.84 3.23
CA LEU A 88 -16.53 3.96 2.43
C LEU A 88 -17.26 3.63 1.13
N CYS A 89 -16.64 3.99 0.01
CA CYS A 89 -17.18 3.71 -1.31
C CYS A 89 -16.24 2.81 -2.11
N THR A 90 -16.81 1.85 -2.82
CA THR A 90 -16.12 1.07 -3.85
C THR A 90 -16.13 1.87 -5.16
N VAL A 91 -14.97 2.06 -5.75
CA VAL A 91 -14.81 2.83 -6.99
C VAL A 91 -14.99 1.92 -8.20
N TYR A 92 -15.82 2.36 -9.16
CA TYR A 92 -16.01 1.67 -10.44
C TYR A 92 -15.37 2.45 -11.59
N TYR A 93 -15.47 3.79 -11.54
CA TYR A 93 -14.85 4.69 -12.50
C TYR A 93 -14.16 5.83 -11.76
N ALA A 94 -12.93 6.13 -12.13
CA ALA A 94 -12.16 7.25 -11.61
C ALA A 94 -11.59 8.05 -12.80
N PRO A 95 -12.19 9.21 -13.13
CA PRO A 95 -11.73 10.07 -14.22
C PRO A 95 -10.35 10.65 -13.95
N LEU A 96 -9.62 10.92 -15.04
CA LEU A 96 -8.40 11.71 -15.00
C LEU A 96 -8.72 13.18 -15.24
N ASN A 97 -8.22 14.04 -14.36
CA ASN A 97 -8.29 15.49 -14.52
C ASN A 97 -6.95 16.08 -14.93
N PHE A 98 -6.96 17.33 -15.40
CA PHE A 98 -5.73 18.03 -15.82
C PHE A 98 -4.69 18.09 -14.69
N ARG A 99 -5.15 18.26 -13.44
CA ARG A 99 -4.31 18.22 -12.23
C ARG A 99 -3.53 16.92 -12.13
N ASP A 100 -4.18 15.77 -12.33
CA ASP A 100 -3.56 14.45 -12.18
C ASP A 100 -2.44 14.26 -13.21
N ILE A 101 -2.69 14.71 -14.44
CA ILE A 101 -1.69 14.67 -15.53
C ILE A 101 -0.50 15.58 -15.20
N MET A 102 -0.75 16.80 -14.74
CA MET A 102 0.33 17.74 -14.38
C MET A 102 1.17 17.24 -13.21
N LEU A 103 0.55 16.64 -12.18
CA LEU A 103 1.24 16.04 -11.04
C LEU A 103 2.09 14.84 -11.47
N ALA A 104 1.50 13.87 -12.18
CA ALA A 104 2.18 12.65 -12.59
C ALA A 104 3.35 12.94 -13.56
N SER A 105 3.17 13.89 -14.47
CA SER A 105 4.23 14.34 -15.40
C SER A 105 5.27 15.29 -14.77
N GLY A 106 5.13 15.64 -13.49
CA GLY A 106 6.08 16.51 -12.78
C GLY A 106 6.03 17.98 -13.22
N LYS A 107 5.03 18.39 -14.02
CA LYS A 107 4.84 19.78 -14.46
C LYS A 107 4.21 20.67 -13.37
N LEU A 108 3.53 20.06 -12.40
CA LEU A 108 3.01 20.73 -11.21
C LEU A 108 3.69 20.11 -9.97
N PRO A 109 4.39 20.91 -9.14
CA PRO A 109 4.92 20.42 -7.87
C PRO A 109 3.79 20.19 -6.86
N PRO A 110 3.88 19.15 -5.99
CA PRO A 110 2.85 18.90 -4.98
C PRO A 110 2.75 20.00 -3.93
N ASP A 111 3.79 20.80 -3.72
CA ASP A 111 3.78 21.94 -2.78
C ASP A 111 2.84 23.07 -3.25
N ALA A 112 2.39 23.03 -4.51
CA ALA A 112 1.36 23.92 -5.03
C ALA A 112 -0.06 23.44 -4.72
N LEU A 113 -0.23 22.24 -4.13
CA LEU A 113 -1.53 21.71 -3.73
C LEU A 113 -1.98 22.33 -2.40
N PRO A 114 -3.29 22.57 -2.22
CA PRO A 114 -3.82 23.10 -0.97
C PRO A 114 -3.72 22.09 0.18
N GLY A 115 -3.65 22.60 1.40
CA GLY A 115 -3.63 21.78 2.62
C GLY A 115 -2.34 20.97 2.78
N ASP A 116 -2.46 19.79 3.39
CA ASP A 116 -1.33 18.89 3.67
C ASP A 116 -1.19 17.78 2.60
N LEU A 117 -1.66 18.03 1.38
CA LEU A 117 -1.62 17.05 0.29
C LEU A 117 -0.18 16.75 -0.16
N ALA A 118 0.74 17.70 -0.02
CA ALA A 118 2.14 17.52 -0.37
C ALA A 118 2.83 16.41 0.45
N GLY A 119 2.39 16.19 1.69
CA GLY A 119 2.87 15.13 2.57
C GLY A 119 2.19 13.77 2.36
N LYS A 120 1.12 13.70 1.56
CA LYS A 120 0.40 12.44 1.33
C LYS A 120 1.07 11.63 0.21
N GLU A 121 1.10 10.31 0.41
CA GLU A 121 1.60 9.38 -0.62
C GLU A 121 0.63 9.28 -1.80
N CYS A 122 -0.64 9.61 -1.59
CA CYS A 122 -1.70 9.43 -2.56
C CYS A 122 -2.32 10.80 -2.90
N ILE A 123 -1.97 11.33 -4.09
CA ILE A 123 -2.33 12.70 -4.51
C ILE A 123 -3.15 12.75 -5.80
N LEU A 124 -3.33 11.61 -6.49
CA LEU A 124 -4.02 11.53 -7.77
C LEU A 124 -5.51 11.18 -7.60
N GLY A 125 -6.33 11.72 -8.49
CA GLY A 125 -7.76 11.48 -8.57
C GLY A 125 -8.56 12.45 -7.70
N LEU A 126 -9.56 13.06 -8.33
CA LEU A 126 -10.41 14.12 -7.75
C LEU A 126 -11.88 13.73 -7.66
N GLU A 127 -12.28 12.70 -8.37
CA GLU A 127 -13.67 12.31 -8.51
C GLU A 127 -13.78 10.84 -8.81
N PHE A 128 -14.96 10.29 -8.56
CA PHE A 128 -15.26 8.91 -8.85
C PHE A 128 -16.76 8.69 -9.04
N ALA A 129 -17.11 7.57 -9.67
CA ALA A 129 -18.43 6.97 -9.60
C ALA A 129 -18.31 5.52 -9.12
N GLY A 130 -19.24 5.09 -8.27
CA GLY A 130 -19.17 3.80 -7.63
C GLY A 130 -20.35 3.48 -6.73
N ARG A 131 -20.09 2.77 -5.64
CA ARG A 131 -21.11 2.37 -4.66
C ARG A 131 -20.71 2.72 -3.24
N ASP A 132 -21.68 3.16 -2.45
CA ASP A 132 -21.52 3.35 -0.99
C ASP A 132 -21.57 1.99 -0.25
N SER A 133 -21.37 2.00 1.07
CA SER A 133 -21.42 0.79 1.92
C SER A 133 -22.77 0.09 1.92
N LYS A 134 -23.85 0.77 1.51
CA LYS A 134 -25.21 0.22 1.39
C LYS A 134 -25.49 -0.31 -0.02
N GLY A 135 -24.54 -0.18 -0.94
CA GLY A 135 -24.66 -0.60 -2.33
C GLY A 135 -25.40 0.40 -3.23
N ASN A 136 -25.74 1.60 -2.76
CA ASN A 136 -26.35 2.64 -3.58
C ASN A 136 -25.35 3.15 -4.62
N ARG A 137 -25.85 3.58 -5.77
CA ARG A 137 -25.01 4.16 -6.83
C ARG A 137 -24.71 5.61 -6.50
N VAL A 138 -23.44 5.95 -6.32
CA VAL A 138 -22.99 7.29 -5.92
C VAL A 138 -21.88 7.80 -6.83
N MET A 139 -21.83 9.12 -7.00
CA MET A 139 -20.72 9.85 -7.60
C MET A 139 -20.26 10.94 -6.61
N GLY A 140 -18.99 11.31 -6.63
CA GLY A 140 -18.46 12.23 -5.65
C GLY A 140 -17.17 12.93 -6.02
N ILE A 141 -16.85 13.97 -5.25
CA ILE A 141 -15.59 14.72 -5.31
C ILE A 141 -14.75 14.35 -4.09
N LEU A 142 -13.43 14.29 -4.29
CA LEU A 142 -12.41 14.02 -3.30
C LEU A 142 -11.32 15.07 -3.41
N GLU A 143 -10.62 15.35 -2.31
CA GLU A 143 -9.43 16.22 -2.37
C GLU A 143 -8.27 15.54 -3.14
N ALA A 144 -8.15 14.23 -2.98
CA ALA A 144 -7.15 13.35 -3.60
C ALA A 144 -7.58 11.88 -3.44
N CYS A 145 -6.77 10.95 -3.96
CA CYS A 145 -6.97 9.49 -3.84
C CYS A 145 -8.18 8.92 -4.58
N GLY A 146 -8.71 9.63 -5.58
CA GLY A 146 -9.80 9.11 -6.40
C GLY A 146 -9.39 7.95 -7.32
N LEU A 147 -8.12 7.90 -7.76
CA LEU A 147 -7.60 6.81 -8.60
C LEU A 147 -7.28 5.57 -7.74
N ALA A 148 -8.32 4.97 -7.17
CA ALA A 148 -8.24 3.87 -6.21
C ALA A 148 -9.32 2.82 -6.44
N THR A 149 -9.20 1.66 -5.79
CA THR A 149 -10.26 0.64 -5.75
C THR A 149 -11.39 1.00 -4.77
N SER A 150 -11.05 1.77 -3.75
CA SER A 150 -11.97 2.21 -2.70
C SER A 150 -11.54 3.56 -2.15
N VAL A 151 -12.50 4.37 -1.70
CA VAL A 151 -12.27 5.71 -1.17
C VAL A 151 -13.09 5.96 0.08
N LEU A 152 -12.59 6.81 0.97
CA LEU A 152 -13.38 7.40 2.06
C LEU A 152 -13.81 8.79 1.64
N ALA A 153 -15.09 8.93 1.31
CA ALA A 153 -15.68 10.18 0.88
C ALA A 153 -16.41 10.87 2.05
N ASP A 154 -16.40 12.19 2.06
CA ASP A 154 -17.28 12.97 2.93
C ASP A 154 -18.70 12.94 2.30
N PRO A 155 -19.74 12.55 3.05
CA PRO A 155 -21.12 12.51 2.55
C PRO A 155 -21.61 13.83 1.96
N ILE A 156 -21.04 14.98 2.33
CA ILE A 156 -21.37 16.30 1.77
C ILE A 156 -20.97 16.42 0.30
N PHE A 157 -19.92 15.69 -0.12
CA PHE A 157 -19.42 15.64 -1.49
C PHE A 157 -19.82 14.36 -2.23
N LEU A 158 -20.92 13.72 -1.78
CA LEU A 158 -21.52 12.56 -2.44
C LEU A 158 -22.92 12.87 -2.95
N TRP A 159 -23.20 12.41 -4.17
CA TRP A 159 -24.51 12.51 -4.80
C TRP A 159 -24.97 11.15 -5.31
N ASN A 160 -26.26 10.87 -5.16
CA ASN A 160 -26.87 9.68 -5.76
C ASN A 160 -26.87 9.81 -7.28
N ILE A 161 -26.43 8.75 -7.97
CA ILE A 161 -26.45 8.70 -9.42
C ILE A 161 -27.91 8.53 -9.90
N PRO A 162 -28.41 9.38 -10.82
CA PRO A 162 -29.73 9.20 -11.40
C PRO A 162 -29.94 7.81 -12.01
N ALA A 163 -31.17 7.31 -11.92
CA ALA A 163 -31.51 5.96 -12.39
C ALA A 163 -31.23 5.76 -13.89
N ASN A 164 -31.38 6.82 -14.70
CA ASN A 164 -31.17 6.82 -16.15
C ASN A 164 -29.72 7.08 -16.57
N TRP A 165 -28.80 7.34 -15.64
CA TRP A 165 -27.38 7.50 -15.95
C TRP A 165 -26.64 6.19 -15.75
N THR A 166 -25.64 5.92 -16.58
CA THR A 166 -24.64 4.88 -16.31
C THR A 166 -23.63 5.38 -15.27
N MET A 167 -22.84 4.47 -14.66
CA MET A 167 -21.74 4.92 -13.79
C MET A 167 -20.65 5.67 -14.56
N GLU A 168 -20.38 5.26 -15.80
CA GLU A 168 -19.44 5.94 -16.69
C GLU A 168 -19.83 7.41 -16.92
N GLN A 169 -21.09 7.66 -17.30
CA GLN A 169 -21.60 9.03 -17.47
C GLN A 169 -21.59 9.83 -16.17
N ALA A 170 -21.93 9.18 -15.05
CA ALA A 170 -21.92 9.85 -13.75
C ALA A 170 -20.51 10.27 -13.31
N ALA A 171 -19.49 9.52 -13.73
CA ALA A 171 -18.10 9.84 -13.41
C ALA A 171 -17.65 11.16 -14.07
N THR A 172 -18.28 11.62 -15.16
CA THR A 172 -17.84 12.81 -15.91
C THR A 172 -18.50 14.12 -15.48
N VAL A 173 -19.05 14.19 -14.27
CA VAL A 173 -19.91 15.31 -13.82
C VAL A 173 -19.38 16.04 -12.59
N PRO A 174 -18.80 15.39 -11.57
CA PRO A 174 -18.48 16.06 -10.31
C PRO A 174 -17.52 17.26 -10.42
N VAL A 175 -16.42 17.15 -11.17
CA VAL A 175 -15.37 18.19 -11.23
C VAL A 175 -15.46 19.09 -12.48
N VAL A 176 -16.08 18.59 -13.55
CA VAL A 176 -15.99 19.12 -14.92
C VAL A 176 -16.75 20.42 -15.13
#